data_AF-A0A960SLD2-F1
#
_entry.id   AF-A0A960SLD2-F1
#
_cell.length_a   1.000
_cell.length_b   1.000
_cell.length_c   1.000
_cell.angle_alpha   90.00
_cell.angle_beta   90.00
_cell.angle_gamma   90.00
#
_symmetry.space_group_name_H-M   'P 1'
#
loop_
_entity.id
_entity.type
_entity.pdbx_description
1 polymer ?
#
loop_
_entity_poly.entity_id
_entity_poly.type
_entity_poly.pdbx_seq_one_letter_code
_entity_poly.pdbx_strand_id
1 'polypeptide(L)'
;LWELSHRTPKRTGKEGRIKLFVTVGSPLANATIRETLLANRYEKDTIRHYPTNVDAWHNYAAAGDVVSHDSTLGDDYHEKMQKLGLLSSAAYSGRDYVDLYSPFEEPSGNMNPHSIYGYLVQPKLGNWLGRMMLEE
;
A
#
# COMPACT_ATOMS: atom_id res chain seq x y z
N LEU A 1 -1.33 10.50 -1.12
CA LEU A 1 -2.38 10.26 -0.09
C LEU A 1 -2.29 11.20 1.09
N TRP A 2 -1.14 11.29 1.77
CA TRP A 2 -0.95 12.16 2.93
C TRP A 2 -1.45 13.60 2.72
N GLU A 3 -1.07 14.25 1.61
CA GLU A 3 -1.54 15.62 1.34
C GLU A 3 -3.05 15.68 1.10
N LEU A 4 -3.63 14.67 0.45
CA LEU A 4 -5.07 14.60 0.23
C LEU A 4 -5.84 14.48 1.55
N SER A 5 -5.29 13.73 2.52
CA SER A 5 -5.92 13.53 3.82
C SER A 5 -5.72 14.70 4.79
N HIS A 6 -4.65 15.49 4.65
CA HIS A 6 -4.29 16.56 5.58
C HIS A 6 -4.49 17.99 5.05
N ARG A 7 -4.51 18.19 3.73
CA ARG A 7 -4.55 19.54 3.10
C ARG A 7 -5.80 19.82 2.29
N THR A 8 -6.68 18.85 2.06
CA THR A 8 -7.90 19.03 1.25
C THR A 8 -9.14 19.14 2.15
N PRO A 9 -9.71 20.34 2.38
CA PRO A 9 -10.80 20.54 3.36
C PRO A 9 -12.09 19.78 3.04
N LYS A 10 -12.34 19.47 1.76
CA LYS A 10 -13.54 18.72 1.32
C LYS A 10 -13.43 17.20 1.47
N ARG A 11 -12.26 16.68 1.86
CA ARG A 11 -11.99 15.24 2.02
C ARG A 11 -11.62 14.84 3.44
N THR A 12 -11.62 15.80 4.36
CA THR A 12 -11.46 15.55 5.80
C THR A 12 -12.82 15.13 6.37
N GLY A 13 -13.13 13.83 6.33
CA GLY A 13 -14.41 13.27 6.79
C GLY A 13 -14.67 11.85 6.24
N LYS A 14 -15.94 11.42 6.21
CA LYS A 14 -16.35 10.17 5.50
C LYS A 14 -16.28 10.33 3.98
N GLU A 15 -16.49 11.54 3.48
CA GLU A 15 -16.42 11.85 2.04
C GLU A 15 -14.96 11.80 1.57
N GLY A 16 -14.64 10.85 0.69
CA GLY A 16 -13.30 10.70 0.12
C GLY A 16 -12.34 9.79 0.88
N ARG A 17 -12.85 8.98 1.83
CA ARG A 17 -12.09 7.83 2.34
C ARG A 17 -11.96 6.75 1.27
N ILE A 18 -10.80 6.13 1.23
CA ILE A 18 -10.47 5.04 0.32
C ILE A 18 -10.74 3.75 1.07
N LYS A 19 -11.74 2.97 0.61
CA LYS A 19 -12.10 1.67 1.20
C LYS A 19 -10.90 0.71 1.21
N LEU A 20 -10.18 0.64 0.08
CA LEU A 20 -8.98 -0.18 -0.09
C LEU A 20 -7.93 0.58 -0.89
N PHE A 21 -6.78 0.84 -0.27
CA PHE A 21 -5.58 1.32 -0.94
C PHE A 21 -4.67 0.15 -1.25
N VAL A 22 -4.22 0.04 -2.50
CA VAL A 22 -3.32 -1.02 -2.94
C VAL A 22 -1.99 -0.43 -3.40
N THR A 23 -0.90 -1.00 -2.91
CA THR A 23 0.45 -0.76 -3.41
C THR A 23 1.00 -2.02 -4.07
N VAL A 24 1.65 -1.87 -5.22
CA VAL A 24 2.23 -2.96 -6.03
C VAL A 24 3.65 -2.56 -6.42
N GLY A 25 4.63 -3.43 -6.22
CA GLY A 25 6.05 -3.14 -6.51
C GLY A 25 6.53 -1.83 -5.87
N SER A 26 5.98 -1.48 -4.71
CA SER A 26 6.13 -0.14 -4.15
C SER A 26 7.43 0.01 -3.37
N PRO A 27 8.19 1.09 -3.56
CA PRO A 27 9.41 1.34 -2.79
C PRO A 27 9.12 1.99 -1.43
N LEU A 28 7.86 2.07 -0.98
CA LEU A 28 7.48 2.83 0.21
C LEU A 28 8.07 2.31 1.53
N ALA A 29 8.45 1.04 1.62
CA ALA A 29 9.12 0.50 2.81
C ALA A 29 10.58 0.99 2.92
N ASN A 30 11.20 1.31 1.77
CA ASN A 30 12.59 1.73 1.70
C ASN A 30 12.84 2.99 2.55
N ALA A 31 13.79 2.88 3.49
CA ALA A 31 14.11 3.96 4.43
C ALA A 31 14.50 5.28 3.73
N THR A 32 15.33 5.23 2.69
CA THR A 32 15.74 6.42 1.94
C THR A 32 14.55 7.10 1.26
N ILE A 33 13.63 6.31 0.68
CA ILE A 33 12.41 6.86 0.09
C ILE A 33 11.54 7.50 1.17
N ARG A 34 11.36 6.85 2.32
CA ARG A 34 10.57 7.39 3.44
C ARG A 34 11.12 8.70 3.97
N GLU A 35 12.44 8.87 4.00
CA GLU A 35 13.08 10.11 4.44
C GLU A 35 12.73 11.32 3.56
N THR A 36 12.46 11.09 2.26
CA THR A 36 12.06 12.14 1.32
C THR A 36 10.59 12.54 1.42
N LEU A 37 9.75 11.74 2.09
CA LEU A 37 8.31 11.99 2.19
C LEU A 37 8.03 13.22 3.06
N LEU A 38 7.04 14.01 2.67
CA LEU A 38 6.57 15.17 3.46
C LEU A 38 6.16 14.80 4.89
N ALA A 39 5.69 13.57 5.09
CA ALA A 39 5.37 12.99 6.39
C ALA A 39 6.54 13.05 7.38
N ASN A 40 7.78 12.94 6.88
CA ASN A 40 8.99 12.91 7.71
C ASN A 40 9.32 14.27 8.37
N ARG A 41 8.59 15.34 8.01
CA ARG A 41 8.63 16.64 8.71
C ARG A 41 7.86 16.65 10.03
N TYR A 42 7.10 15.59 10.31
CA TYR A 42 6.25 15.46 11.48
C TYR A 42 6.74 14.30 12.36
N GLU A 43 6.51 14.42 13.66
CA GLU A 43 6.89 13.43 14.66
C GLU A 43 6.39 12.03 14.28
N LYS A 44 7.30 11.05 14.35
CA LYS A 44 7.01 9.64 14.05
C LYS A 44 5.92 9.12 14.97
N ASP A 45 5.18 8.14 14.49
CA ASP A 45 4.16 7.43 15.27
C ASP A 45 2.99 8.31 15.75
N THR A 46 2.84 9.51 15.17
CA THR A 46 1.67 10.39 15.37
C THR A 46 0.70 10.31 14.19
N ILE A 47 -0.57 10.67 14.42
CA ILE A 47 -1.59 10.74 13.34
C ILE A 47 -1.11 11.58 12.16
N ARG A 48 -0.35 12.64 12.42
CA ARG A 48 0.14 13.56 11.39
C ARG A 48 1.23 12.94 10.51
N HIS A 49 1.87 11.86 10.94
CA HIS A 49 2.89 11.16 10.15
C HIS A 49 2.28 10.29 9.04
N TYR A 50 0.99 9.94 9.14
CA TYR A 50 0.35 8.96 8.26
C TYR A 50 -0.79 9.56 7.43
N PRO A 51 -1.15 8.96 6.27
CA PRO A 51 -2.41 9.27 5.62
C PRO A 51 -3.58 8.85 6.52
N THR A 52 -4.62 9.68 6.61
CA THR A 52 -5.75 9.47 7.53
C THR A 52 -7.04 9.08 6.83
N ASN A 53 -7.03 8.95 5.50
CA ASN A 53 -8.22 8.73 4.67
C ASN A 53 -8.28 7.33 4.03
N VAL A 54 -7.73 6.31 4.68
CA VAL A 54 -7.66 4.93 4.17
C VAL A 54 -8.28 3.97 5.19
N ASP A 55 -9.20 3.11 4.77
CA ASP A 55 -9.84 2.11 5.66
C ASP A 55 -9.08 0.78 5.68
N ALA A 56 -8.55 0.36 4.53
CA ALA A 56 -7.68 -0.79 4.39
C ALA A 56 -6.52 -0.48 3.43
N TRP A 57 -5.34 -1.03 3.70
CA TRP A 57 -4.15 -0.93 2.87
C TRP A 57 -3.54 -2.31 2.66
N HIS A 58 -3.50 -2.76 1.40
CA HIS A 58 -2.80 -4.00 1.01
C HIS A 58 -1.59 -3.68 0.14
N ASN A 59 -0.48 -4.33 0.44
CA ASN A 59 0.76 -4.22 -0.28
C ASN A 59 1.10 -5.54 -0.97
N TYR A 60 1.61 -5.46 -2.20
CA TYR A 60 1.97 -6.61 -3.02
C TYR A 60 3.40 -6.41 -3.52
N ALA A 61 4.29 -7.35 -3.18
CA ALA A 61 5.70 -7.34 -3.54
C ALA A 61 6.07 -8.68 -4.18
N ALA A 62 6.62 -8.61 -5.39
CA ALA A 62 7.04 -9.80 -6.14
C ALA A 62 8.46 -10.23 -5.72
N ALA A 63 8.69 -11.54 -5.73
CA ALA A 63 10.02 -12.10 -5.54
C ALA A 63 10.95 -11.60 -6.65
N GLY A 64 12.12 -11.09 -6.27
CA GLY A 64 13.10 -10.55 -7.20
C GLY A 64 12.84 -9.13 -7.71
N ASP A 65 11.76 -8.47 -7.27
CA ASP A 65 11.56 -7.04 -7.54
C ASP A 65 12.51 -6.20 -6.67
N VAL A 66 13.55 -5.66 -7.32
CA VAL A 66 14.58 -4.85 -6.66
C VAL A 66 14.08 -3.48 -6.19
N VAL A 67 12.96 -2.99 -6.73
CA VAL A 67 12.38 -1.70 -6.33
C VAL A 67 11.64 -1.83 -5.01
N SER A 68 10.90 -2.94 -4.81
CA SER A 68 10.25 -3.30 -3.55
C SER A 68 11.07 -4.29 -2.73
N HIS A 69 12.38 -4.10 -2.67
CA HIS A 69 13.29 -5.02 -1.96
C HIS A 69 12.96 -5.15 -0.47
N ASP A 70 12.61 -4.02 0.16
CA ASP A 70 11.90 -4.06 1.43
C ASP A 70 10.41 -4.30 1.12
N SER A 71 10.00 -5.55 1.33
CA SER A 71 8.75 -6.10 0.78
C SER A 71 7.56 -5.91 1.71
N THR A 72 7.78 -5.45 2.95
CA THR A 72 6.75 -5.32 3.98
C THR A 72 6.50 -3.88 4.36
N LEU A 73 5.22 -3.47 4.45
CA LEU A 73 4.81 -2.20 5.04
C LEU A 73 4.26 -2.36 6.46
N GLY A 74 4.23 -3.60 6.98
CA GLY A 74 3.70 -3.98 8.28
C GLY A 74 4.22 -3.13 9.43
N ASP A 75 5.52 -3.20 9.67
CA ASP A 75 6.24 -2.52 10.75
C ASP A 75 6.35 -0.99 10.53
N ASP A 76 6.40 -0.58 9.28
CA ASP A 76 6.61 0.81 8.88
C ASP A 76 5.33 1.66 8.90
N TYR A 77 4.21 1.05 8.51
CA TYR A 77 2.93 1.72 8.32
C TYR A 77 1.78 0.98 9.02
N HIS A 78 1.51 -0.28 8.66
CA HIS A 78 0.24 -0.93 9.02
C HIS A 78 0.04 -1.02 10.54
N GLU A 79 1.03 -1.54 11.28
CA GLU A 79 0.93 -1.71 12.73
C GLU A 79 0.75 -0.38 13.46
N LYS A 80 1.47 0.65 13.01
CA LYS A 80 1.45 1.99 13.62
C LYS A 80 0.12 2.69 13.33
N MET A 81 -0.36 2.60 12.10
CA MET A 81 -1.66 3.14 11.71
C MET A 81 -2.81 2.42 12.41
N GLN A 82 -2.71 1.10 12.63
CA GLN A 82 -3.70 0.34 13.42
C GLN A 82 -3.72 0.80 14.88
N LYS A 83 -2.54 0.95 15.52
CA LYS A 83 -2.42 1.47 16.90
C LYS A 83 -3.04 2.86 17.06
N LEU A 84 -2.94 3.70 16.02
CA LEU A 84 -3.52 5.05 15.97
C LEU A 84 -5.00 5.07 15.54
N GLY A 85 -5.62 3.92 15.25
CA GLY A 85 -7.00 3.84 14.79
C GLY A 85 -7.24 4.47 13.40
N LEU A 86 -6.20 4.55 12.57
CA LEU A 86 -6.28 5.16 11.23
C LEU A 86 -6.78 4.18 10.16
N LEU A 87 -6.51 2.89 10.35
CA LEU A 87 -7.07 1.80 9.57
C LEU A 87 -8.32 1.26 10.28
N SER A 88 -9.22 0.63 9.52
CA SER A 88 -10.39 -0.03 10.11
C SER A 88 -9.97 -1.15 11.08
N SER A 89 -10.82 -1.45 12.07
CA SER A 89 -10.60 -2.55 13.01
C SER A 89 -10.80 -3.95 12.39
N ALA A 90 -11.16 -4.02 11.11
CA ALA A 90 -11.28 -5.28 10.40
C ALA A 90 -9.93 -6.00 10.37
N ALA A 91 -9.94 -7.33 10.54
CA ALA A 91 -8.74 -8.17 10.59
C ALA A 91 -7.83 -8.06 9.36
N TYR A 92 -8.32 -7.43 8.28
CA TYR A 92 -7.68 -7.35 6.98
C TYR A 92 -7.39 -5.91 6.53
N SER A 93 -7.37 -4.97 7.48
CA SER A 93 -7.16 -3.56 7.18
C SER A 93 -5.70 -3.21 6.85
N GLY A 94 -4.73 -4.02 7.26
CA GLY A 94 -3.33 -3.91 6.83
C GLY A 94 -2.81 -5.29 6.43
N ARG A 95 -2.33 -5.45 5.19
CA ARG A 95 -1.80 -6.74 4.72
C ARG A 95 -0.62 -6.57 3.78
N ASP A 96 0.40 -7.40 3.97
CA ASP A 96 1.49 -7.59 3.04
C ASP A 96 1.36 -8.94 2.33
N TYR A 97 1.43 -8.91 1.00
CA TYR A 97 1.51 -10.05 0.11
C TYR A 97 2.91 -10.05 -0.50
N VAL A 98 3.82 -10.77 0.15
CA VAL A 98 5.24 -10.86 -0.24
C VAL A 98 5.53 -12.14 -1.01
N ASP A 99 6.73 -12.21 -1.59
CA ASP A 99 7.23 -13.35 -2.37
C ASP A 99 6.29 -13.79 -3.49
N LEU A 100 5.60 -12.82 -4.10
CA LEU A 100 4.67 -13.10 -5.19
C LEU A 100 5.44 -13.51 -6.45
N TYR A 101 4.95 -14.54 -7.12
CA TYR A 101 5.51 -14.93 -8.40
C TYR A 101 4.97 -14.02 -9.50
N SER A 102 5.85 -13.24 -10.13
CA SER A 102 5.54 -12.45 -11.33
C SER A 102 5.86 -13.27 -12.58
N PRO A 103 4.87 -13.70 -13.38
CA PRO A 103 5.11 -14.48 -14.59
C PRO A 103 5.52 -13.62 -15.80
N PHE A 104 5.79 -12.33 -15.60
CA PHE A 104 6.02 -11.42 -16.71
C PHE A 104 7.46 -11.52 -17.22
N GLU A 105 7.57 -11.84 -18.50
CA GLU A 105 8.80 -11.94 -19.26
C GLU A 105 8.77 -10.90 -20.38
N GLU A 106 9.87 -10.19 -20.55
CA GLU A 106 10.03 -9.26 -21.66
C GLU A 106 10.22 -10.03 -22.99
N PRO A 107 9.96 -9.41 -24.15
CA PRO A 107 10.23 -10.05 -25.44
C PRO A 107 11.67 -10.53 -25.63
N SER A 108 12.61 -10.00 -24.84
CA SER A 108 14.03 -10.39 -24.82
C SER A 108 14.30 -11.74 -24.13
N GLY A 109 13.30 -12.30 -23.46
CA GLY A 109 13.43 -13.51 -22.65
C GLY A 109 13.77 -13.24 -21.17
N ASN A 110 13.97 -11.97 -20.80
CA ASN A 110 14.34 -11.61 -19.44
C ASN A 110 13.10 -11.48 -18.55
N MET A 111 13.19 -12.04 -17.34
CA MET A 111 12.17 -11.84 -16.31
C MET A 111 12.15 -10.37 -15.86
N ASN A 112 10.97 -9.79 -15.75
CA ASN A 112 10.79 -8.44 -15.18
C ASN A 112 9.75 -8.51 -14.04
N PRO A 113 10.20 -8.85 -12.81
CA PRO A 113 9.31 -9.00 -11.66
C PRO A 113 8.62 -7.70 -11.24
N HIS A 114 9.20 -6.54 -11.61
CA HIS A 114 8.62 -5.22 -11.32
C HIS A 114 7.49 -4.82 -12.29
N SER A 115 7.28 -5.57 -13.36
CA SER A 115 6.21 -5.28 -14.32
C SER A 115 4.83 -5.35 -13.67
N ILE A 116 4.06 -4.26 -13.80
CA ILE A 116 2.69 -4.15 -13.29
C ILE A 116 1.79 -5.31 -13.74
N TYR A 117 2.00 -5.83 -14.95
CA TYR A 117 1.23 -6.96 -15.47
C TYR A 117 1.39 -8.21 -14.62
N GLY A 118 2.58 -8.44 -14.06
CA GLY A 118 2.83 -9.54 -13.14
C GLY A 118 2.08 -9.40 -11.80
N TYR A 119 1.84 -8.18 -11.35
CA TYR A 119 1.02 -7.91 -10.17
C TYR A 119 -0.49 -8.02 -10.44
N LEU A 120 -0.94 -7.60 -11.62
CA LEU A 120 -2.36 -7.64 -11.98
C LEU A 120 -2.92 -9.06 -12.13
N VAL A 121 -2.07 -10.03 -12.48
CA VAL A 121 -2.48 -11.45 -12.61
C VAL A 121 -2.55 -12.17 -11.25
N GLN A 122 -2.20 -11.52 -10.15
CA GLN A 122 -2.21 -12.15 -8.82
C GLN A 122 -3.64 -12.49 -8.39
N PRO A 123 -4.00 -13.77 -8.16
CA PRO A 123 -5.36 -14.16 -7.82
C PRO A 123 -5.90 -13.49 -6.55
N LYS A 124 -5.01 -13.23 -5.58
CA LYS A 124 -5.37 -12.55 -4.33
C LYS A 124 -5.79 -11.10 -4.56
N LEU A 125 -5.10 -10.38 -5.45
CA LEU A 125 -5.49 -9.02 -5.83
C LEU A 125 -6.85 -9.03 -6.53
N GLY A 126 -7.02 -9.91 -7.52
CA GLY A 126 -8.30 -10.06 -8.22
C GLY A 126 -9.46 -10.40 -7.28
N ASN A 127 -9.24 -11.26 -6.28
CA ASN A 127 -10.27 -11.62 -5.29
C ASN A 127 -10.71 -10.42 -4.45
N TRP A 128 -9.77 -9.60 -3.96
CA TRP A 128 -10.11 -8.40 -3.18
C TRP A 128 -10.85 -7.37 -4.02
N LEU A 129 -10.38 -7.10 -5.23
CA LEU A 129 -11.05 -6.17 -6.14
C LEU A 129 -12.47 -6.64 -6.46
N GLY A 130 -12.63 -7.93 -6.79
CA GLY A 130 -13.95 -8.52 -7.06
C GLY A 130 -14.91 -8.41 -5.87
N ARG A 131 -14.43 -8.68 -4.65
CA ARG A 131 -15.24 -8.49 -3.43
C ARG A 131 -15.67 -7.04 -3.24
N MET A 132 -14.75 -6.10 -3.39
CA MET A 132 -15.05 -4.67 -3.25
C MET A 132 -16.07 -4.19 -4.27
N MET A 133 -16.02 -4.69 -5.51
CA MET A 133 -16.97 -4.31 -6.57
C MET A 133 -18.37 -4.91 -6.39
N LEU A 134 -18.50 -6.04 -5.68
CA LEU A 134 -19.77 -6.71 -5.42
C LEU A 134 -20.46 -6.25 -4.13
N GLU A 135 -19.72 -5.56 -3.25
CA GLU A 135 -20.21 -5.01 -1.97
C GLU A 135 -20.63 -3.52 -2.07
N GLU A 136 -20.73 -2.97 -3.28
CA GLU A 136 -21.32 -1.64 -3.58
C GLU A 136 -22.81 -1.72 -3.92
#